data_AF-I4G326-F1
#
_entry.id   AF-I4G326-F1
#
_cell.length_a   1.000
_cell.length_b   1.000
_cell.length_c   1.000
_cell.angle_alpha   90.00
_cell.angle_beta   90.00
_cell.angle_gamma   90.00
#
_symmetry.space_group_name_H-M   'P 1'
#
loop_
_entity.id
_entity.type
_entity.pdbx_description
1 polymer ?
#
loop_
_entity_poly.entity_id
_entity_poly.type
_entity_poly.pdbx_seq_one_letter_code
_entity_poly.pdbx_strand_id
1 'polypeptide(L)'
;MKKTILILWFLLGIPVIARAEQWGVVFGGDRDINEAQYEINRAKKNRPPYSSAVLFYRSGWYRSVILFQGKKEAQAALTNIHNQLRQGSYVVNVDDWCPNWQSNRVTSNKISFYRCL
;
A
#
# COMPACT_ATOMS: atom_id res chain seq x y z
N MET A 1 1.25 13.03 64.48
CA MET A 1 0.35 13.47 63.39
C MET A 1 1.07 13.23 62.05
N LYS A 2 0.76 12.15 61.33
CA LYS A 2 1.36 11.85 60.02
C LYS A 2 0.32 12.19 58.96
N LYS A 3 0.60 13.20 58.13
CA LYS A 3 -0.27 13.58 57.00
C LYS A 3 0.00 12.62 55.85
N THR A 4 -0.97 11.76 55.56
CA THR A 4 -0.96 10.89 54.39
C THR A 4 -1.18 11.73 53.14
N ILE A 5 -0.19 11.79 52.26
CA ILE A 5 -0.31 12.36 50.91
C ILE A 5 -0.96 11.30 50.04
N LEU A 6 -2.18 11.57 49.58
CA LEU A 6 -2.89 10.73 48.61
C LEU A 6 -2.40 11.10 47.20
N ILE A 7 -1.49 10.31 46.64
CA ILE A 7 -1.08 10.46 45.24
C ILE A 7 -2.14 9.79 44.37
N LEU A 8 -2.98 10.61 43.74
CA LEU A 8 -3.91 10.17 42.71
C LEU A 8 -3.12 9.77 41.46
N TRP A 9 -2.97 8.46 41.23
CA TRP A 9 -2.44 7.94 39.97
C TRP A 9 -3.49 8.09 38.87
N PHE A 10 -3.45 9.20 38.14
CA PHE A 10 -4.12 9.29 36.85
C PHE A 10 -3.43 8.30 35.89
N LEU A 11 -4.07 7.14 35.67
CA LEU A 11 -3.77 6.24 34.57
C LEU A 11 -4.10 6.98 33.25
N LEU A 12 -3.18 7.80 32.77
CA LEU A 12 -3.20 8.31 31.40
C LEU A 12 -2.91 7.12 30.48
N GLY A 13 -3.96 6.42 30.06
CA GLY A 13 -3.86 5.41 29.02
C GLY A 13 -3.21 6.04 27.79
N ILE A 14 -2.06 5.51 27.38
CA ILE A 14 -1.40 5.93 26.14
C ILE A 14 -2.39 5.60 25.01
N PRO A 15 -2.85 6.57 24.21
CA PRO A 15 -3.69 6.24 23.07
C PRO A 15 -2.87 5.36 22.14
N VAL A 16 -3.34 4.13 21.93
CA VAL A 16 -2.80 3.27 20.88
C VAL A 16 -3.18 3.93 19.56
N ILE A 17 -2.23 4.63 18.95
CA ILE A 17 -2.40 5.19 17.61
C ILE A 17 -2.48 3.98 16.67
N ALA A 18 -3.70 3.56 16.33
CA ALA A 18 -3.91 2.58 15.28
C ALA A 18 -3.33 3.16 13.98
N ARG A 19 -2.39 2.43 13.39
CA ARG A 19 -1.82 2.80 12.10
C ARG A 19 -2.95 2.82 11.06
N ALA A 20 -3.06 3.89 10.29
CA ALA A 20 -3.99 3.93 9.16
C ALA A 20 -3.65 2.80 8.18
N GLU A 21 -4.64 1.95 7.89
CA GLU A 21 -4.49 0.84 6.95
C GLU A 21 -4.14 1.37 5.55
N GLN A 22 -3.19 0.70 4.88
CA GLN A 22 -2.84 1.04 3.51
C GLN A 22 -3.84 0.42 2.53
N TRP A 23 -4.39 1.24 1.64
CA TRP A 23 -5.24 0.79 0.53
C TRP A 23 -4.50 0.91 -0.80
N GLY A 24 -4.97 0.17 -1.81
CA GLY A 24 -4.36 0.20 -3.13
C GLY A 24 -5.32 -0.20 -4.24
N VAL A 25 -5.01 0.24 -5.46
CA VAL A 25 -5.65 -0.24 -6.69
C VAL A 25 -4.66 -1.09 -7.45
N VAL A 26 -4.97 -2.38 -7.60
CA VAL A 26 -4.22 -3.30 -8.46
C VAL A 26 -4.67 -3.04 -9.90
N PHE A 27 -3.73 -2.70 -10.77
CA PHE A 27 -4.01 -2.36 -12.18
C PHE A 27 -3.20 -3.19 -13.17
N GLY A 28 -2.37 -4.12 -12.70
CA GLY A 28 -1.49 -4.91 -13.56
C GLY A 28 -0.98 -6.18 -12.88
N GLY A 29 -0.40 -7.07 -13.67
CA GLY A 29 -0.14 -8.44 -13.24
C GLY A 29 0.66 -9.23 -14.27
N ASP A 30 1.98 -9.23 -14.13
CA ASP A 30 2.91 -9.89 -15.05
C ASP A 30 3.77 -10.94 -14.35
N ARG A 31 4.23 -11.93 -15.11
CA ARG A 31 5.24 -12.89 -14.62
C ARG A 31 6.66 -12.39 -14.79
N ASP A 32 6.88 -11.48 -15.74
CA ASP A 32 8.17 -10.85 -15.98
C ASP A 32 8.26 -9.53 -15.21
N ILE A 33 9.39 -9.32 -14.54
CA ILE A 33 9.61 -8.12 -13.71
C ILE A 33 9.81 -6.85 -14.54
N ASN A 34 10.35 -6.95 -15.76
CA ASN A 34 10.58 -5.82 -16.63
C ASN A 34 9.28 -5.31 -17.23
N GLU A 35 8.39 -6.23 -17.64
CA GLU A 35 7.03 -5.90 -18.10
C GLU A 35 6.23 -5.20 -16.98
N ALA A 36 6.26 -5.76 -15.77
CA ALA A 36 5.63 -5.14 -14.61
C ALA A 36 6.23 -3.75 -14.32
N GLN A 37 7.55 -3.60 -14.40
CA GLN A 37 8.21 -2.30 -14.21
C GLN A 37 7.84 -1.29 -15.31
N TYR A 38 7.62 -1.76 -16.54
CA TYR A 38 7.11 -0.92 -17.63
C TYR A 38 5.72 -0.36 -17.31
N GLU A 39 4.81 -1.17 -16.76
CA GLU A 39 3.49 -0.71 -16.28
C GLU A 39 3.62 0.37 -15.19
N ILE A 40 4.52 0.19 -14.21
CA ILE A 40 4.80 1.20 -13.19
C ILE A 40 5.32 2.50 -13.80
N ASN A 41 6.25 2.40 -14.75
CA ASN A 41 6.83 3.56 -15.41
C ASN A 41 5.77 4.33 -16.21
N ARG A 42 4.86 3.62 -16.89
CA ARG A 42 3.70 4.22 -17.56
C ARG A 42 2.78 4.93 -16.57
N ALA A 43 2.41 4.28 -15.47
CA ALA A 43 1.54 4.87 -14.45
C ALA A 43 2.15 6.16 -13.85
N LYS A 44 3.47 6.17 -13.60
CA LYS A 44 4.20 7.35 -13.08
C LYS A 44 4.32 8.49 -14.09
N LYS A 45 4.26 8.18 -15.39
CA LYS A 45 4.29 9.18 -16.49
C LYS A 45 2.89 9.62 -16.93
N ASN A 46 1.82 9.01 -16.38
CA ASN A 46 0.44 9.33 -16.71
C ASN A 46 0.09 10.79 -16.35
N ARG A 47 -1.08 11.28 -16.80
CA ARG A 47 -1.63 12.59 -16.41
C ARG A 47 -3.04 12.43 -15.82
N PRO A 48 -3.23 12.62 -14.50
CA PRO A 48 -2.20 12.94 -13.50
C PRO A 48 -1.22 11.76 -13.26
N PRO A 49 0.01 12.03 -12.79
CA PRO A 49 1.00 10.99 -12.54
C PRO A 49 0.68 10.22 -11.26
N TYR A 50 0.71 8.89 -11.33
CA TYR A 50 0.55 8.02 -10.16
C TYR A 50 1.91 7.70 -9.53
N SER A 51 2.48 8.67 -8.81
CA SER A 51 3.81 8.56 -8.19
C SER A 51 3.90 7.43 -7.15
N SER A 52 2.78 7.07 -6.52
CA SER A 52 2.66 5.97 -5.56
C SER A 52 2.53 4.58 -6.18
N ALA A 53 2.71 4.45 -7.51
CA ALA A 53 2.75 3.16 -8.19
C ALA A 53 3.99 2.34 -7.77
N VAL A 54 3.79 1.13 -7.28
CA VAL A 54 4.80 0.19 -6.80
C VAL A 54 4.49 -1.25 -7.23
N LEU A 55 5.50 -2.11 -7.19
CA LEU A 55 5.34 -3.55 -7.46
C LEU A 55 5.20 -4.35 -6.17
N PHE A 56 4.31 -5.33 -6.20
CA PHE A 56 4.22 -6.42 -5.23
C PHE A 56 4.49 -7.76 -5.92
N TYR A 57 5.23 -8.68 -5.32
CA TYR A 57 5.32 -10.05 -5.80
C TYR A 57 4.41 -10.94 -4.95
N ARG A 58 3.35 -11.46 -5.55
CA ARG A 58 2.29 -12.22 -4.86
C ARG A 58 1.87 -13.43 -5.67
N SER A 59 1.94 -14.61 -5.04
CA SER A 59 1.48 -15.88 -5.63
C SER A 59 2.08 -16.17 -7.01
N GLY A 60 3.35 -15.84 -7.23
CA GLY A 60 4.05 -16.08 -8.51
C GLY A 60 3.97 -14.94 -9.53
N TRP A 61 3.32 -13.81 -9.21
CA TRP A 61 3.10 -12.69 -10.14
C TRP A 61 3.58 -11.36 -9.55
N TYR A 62 4.15 -10.50 -10.39
CA TYR A 62 4.38 -9.10 -10.11
C TYR A 62 3.08 -8.32 -10.35
N ARG A 63 2.56 -7.71 -9.29
CA ARG A 63 1.33 -6.93 -9.28
C ARG A 63 1.69 -5.45 -9.25
N SER A 64 1.20 -4.73 -10.24
CA SER A 64 1.33 -3.27 -10.33
C SER A 64 0.21 -2.64 -9.51
N VAL A 65 0.58 -1.86 -8.49
CA VAL A 65 -0.37 -1.31 -7.49
C VAL A 65 -0.12 0.17 -7.26
N ILE A 66 -1.17 0.98 -7.25
CA ILE A 66 -1.12 2.39 -6.82
C ILE A 66 -1.60 2.46 -5.37
N LEU A 67 -0.78 3.00 -4.48
CA LEU A 67 -1.08 3.10 -3.04
C LEU A 67 -1.86 4.38 -2.69
N PHE A 68 -2.80 4.24 -1.75
CA PHE A 68 -3.69 5.29 -1.23
C PHE A 68 -3.84 5.18 0.29
N GLN A 69 -4.01 6.31 0.98
CA GLN A 69 -4.08 6.33 2.46
C GLN A 69 -5.42 5.85 3.01
N GLY A 70 -6.42 5.62 2.15
CA GLY A 70 -7.71 5.11 2.59
C GLY A 70 -8.57 4.52 1.48
N LYS A 71 -9.50 3.66 1.89
CA LYS A 71 -10.45 2.97 0.99
C LYS A 71 -11.19 3.93 0.08
N LYS A 72 -11.72 5.02 0.64
CA LYS A 72 -12.53 6.00 -0.11
C LYS A 72 -11.73 6.65 -1.24
N GLU A 73 -10.46 6.98 -0.99
CA GLU A 73 -9.56 7.56 -1.98
C GLU A 73 -9.26 6.56 -3.11
N ALA A 74 -8.92 5.31 -2.75
CA ALA A 74 -8.68 4.24 -3.71
C ALA A 74 -9.93 3.96 -4.59
N GLN A 75 -11.12 3.94 -3.99
CA GLN A 75 -12.39 3.75 -4.70
C GLN A 75 -12.70 4.91 -5.63
N ALA A 76 -12.49 6.15 -5.20
CA ALA A 76 -12.71 7.33 -6.04
C ALA A 76 -11.76 7.36 -7.25
N ALA A 77 -10.53 6.88 -7.09
CA ALA A 77 -9.54 6.80 -8.18
C ALA A 77 -9.81 5.63 -9.16
N LEU A 78 -10.58 4.62 -8.76
CA LEU A 78 -10.73 3.36 -9.49
C LEU A 78 -11.20 3.56 -10.94
N THR A 79 -12.26 4.35 -11.16
CA THR A 79 -12.82 4.58 -12.51
C THR A 79 -11.78 5.18 -13.45
N ASN A 80 -10.98 6.14 -12.96
CA ASN A 80 -9.94 6.77 -13.77
C ASN A 80 -8.81 5.79 -14.06
N ILE A 81 -8.34 5.03 -13.06
CA ILE A 81 -7.29 4.03 -13.24
C ILE A 81 -7.75 2.93 -14.22
N HIS A 82 -9.00 2.49 -14.10
CA HIS A 82 -9.61 1.50 -14.98
C HIS A 82 -9.59 1.97 -16.44
N ASN A 83 -9.96 3.23 -16.68
CA ASN A 83 -10.05 3.78 -18.03
C ASN A 83 -8.68 4.17 -18.61
N GLN A 84 -7.75 4.66 -17.80
CA GLN A 84 -6.49 5.21 -18.26
C GLN A 84 -5.35 4.19 -18.30
N LEU A 85 -5.34 3.25 -17.35
CA LEU A 85 -4.25 2.29 -17.21
C LEU A 85 -4.66 0.89 -17.68
N ARG A 86 -5.70 0.31 -17.07
CA ARG A 86 -6.13 -1.05 -17.39
C ARG A 86 -7.55 -1.37 -16.94
N GLN A 87 -8.36 -1.87 -17.87
CA GLN A 87 -9.66 -2.43 -17.54
C GLN A 87 -9.51 -3.67 -16.64
N GLY A 88 -10.42 -3.83 -15.70
CA GLY A 88 -10.37 -4.90 -14.68
C GLY A 88 -9.50 -4.56 -13.48
N SER A 89 -9.05 -3.31 -13.33
CA SER A 89 -8.44 -2.82 -12.09
C SER A 89 -9.39 -2.98 -10.89
N TYR A 90 -8.86 -3.23 -9.70
CA TYR A 90 -9.66 -3.44 -8.49
C TYR A 90 -8.98 -2.92 -7.21
N VAL A 91 -9.78 -2.56 -6.21
CA VAL A 91 -9.33 -2.03 -4.92
C VAL A 91 -9.04 -3.18 -3.94
N VAL A 92 -7.97 -3.05 -3.16
CA VAL A 92 -7.60 -3.96 -2.06
C VAL A 92 -7.22 -3.19 -0.79
N ASN A 93 -7.48 -3.78 0.37
CA ASN A 93 -6.75 -3.46 1.59
C ASN A 93 -5.36 -4.11 1.47
N VAL A 94 -4.29 -3.32 1.35
CA VAL A 94 -2.95 -3.82 1.05
C VAL A 94 -2.38 -4.57 2.26
N ASP A 95 -2.67 -4.10 3.47
CA ASP A 95 -2.15 -4.73 4.69
C ASP A 95 -2.81 -6.11 4.92
N ASP A 96 -4.08 -6.30 4.53
CA ASP A 96 -4.72 -7.63 4.52
C ASP A 96 -4.25 -8.49 3.33
N TRP A 97 -4.14 -7.87 2.15
CA TRP A 97 -3.86 -8.57 0.90
C TRP A 97 -2.40 -9.06 0.79
N CYS A 98 -1.49 -8.34 1.45
CA CYS A 98 -0.07 -8.60 1.52
C CYS A 98 0.45 -8.24 2.93
N PRO A 99 0.24 -9.10 3.93
CA PRO A 99 0.61 -8.79 5.32
C PRO A 99 2.10 -8.47 5.49
N ASN A 100 2.40 -7.46 6.31
CA ASN A 100 3.76 -7.01 6.64
C ASN A 100 4.62 -6.63 5.42
N TRP A 101 4.01 -6.25 4.30
CA TRP A 101 4.73 -5.99 3.05
C TRP A 101 5.83 -4.94 3.18
N GLN A 102 5.68 -3.95 4.07
CA GLN A 102 6.65 -2.88 4.23
C GLN A 102 8.03 -3.38 4.71
N SER A 103 8.08 -4.49 5.45
CA SER A 103 9.36 -5.11 5.87
C SER A 103 9.99 -6.00 4.79
N ASN A 104 9.24 -6.34 3.74
CA ASN A 104 9.63 -7.36 2.75
C ASN A 104 10.02 -6.74 1.40
N ARG A 105 10.74 -5.62 1.43
CA ARG A 105 11.21 -4.95 0.21
C ARG A 105 12.42 -5.70 -0.38
N VAL A 106 12.32 -6.10 -1.63
CA VAL A 106 13.37 -6.78 -2.40
C VAL A 106 13.80 -5.89 -3.56
N THR A 107 15.09 -5.92 -3.90
CA THR A 107 15.59 -5.31 -5.15
C THR A 107 16.29 -6.37 -5.98
N SER A 108 15.88 -6.51 -7.23
CA SER A 108 16.51 -7.40 -8.21
C SER A 108 16.70 -6.64 -9.52
N ASN A 109 17.89 -6.71 -10.11
CA ASN A 109 18.21 -6.00 -11.36
C ASN A 109 17.80 -4.52 -11.35
N LYS A 110 18.04 -3.82 -10.24
CA LYS A 110 17.66 -2.40 -10.00
C LYS A 110 16.16 -2.12 -9.95
N ILE A 111 15.31 -3.14 -10.00
CA ILE A 111 13.86 -3.04 -9.82
C ILE A 111 13.52 -3.44 -8.39
N SER A 112 12.78 -2.57 -7.69
CA SER A 112 12.33 -2.84 -6.32
C SER A 112 10.86 -3.23 -6.27
N PHE A 113 10.55 -4.24 -5.48
CA PHE A 113 9.18 -4.72 -5.23
C PHE A 113 9.03 -5.19 -3.78
N TYR A 114 7.80 -5.34 -3.33
CA TYR A 114 7.48 -5.89 -2.01
C TYR A 114 7.03 -7.34 -2.13
N ARG A 115 7.62 -8.26 -1.38
CA ARG A 115 7.24 -9.67 -1.41
C ARG A 115 6.09 -9.93 -0.45
N CYS A 116 5.01 -10.49 -0.97
CA CYS A 116 3.92 -11.05 -0.17
C CYS A 116 4.28 -12.48 0.19
N LEU A 117 4.37 -12.76 1.49
CA LEU A 117 4.63 -14.08 2.04
C LEU A 117 3.33 -14.88 2.17
#